data_AF-A0A0L6J4P6-F1
#
_entry.id   AF-A0A0L6J4P6-F1
#
_cell.length_a   1.000
_cell.length_b   1.000
_cell.length_c   1.000
_cell.angle_alpha   90.00
_cell.angle_beta   90.00
_cell.angle_gamma   90.00
#
_symmetry.space_group_name_H-M   'P 1'
#
loop_
_entity.id
_entity.type
_entity.pdbx_description
1 polymer ?
#
loop_
_entity_poly.entity_id
_entity_poly.type
_entity_poly.pdbx_seq_one_letter_code
_entity_poly.pdbx_strand_id
1 'polypeptide(L)' 'MPSEIRAPLRGLQLKALRACALYPQGMRHGAHPSVMPVLRDLGLVEERQMRGQAGLKLWFLTQTGREMLAEIGIGEPKD' A
#
# COMPACT_ATOMS: atom_id res chain seq x y z
N MET A 1 -5.89 24.61 7.09
CA MET A 1 -5.02 23.45 7.33
C MET A 1 -4.19 23.26 6.07
N PRO A 2 -2.85 23.15 6.13
CA PRO A 2 -2.10 22.90 4.91
C PRO A 2 -2.41 21.47 4.49
N SER A 3 -3.20 21.33 3.42
CA SER A 3 -3.19 20.13 2.60
C SER A 3 -1.79 20.08 1.99
N GLU A 4 -0.84 19.51 2.73
CA GLU A 4 0.40 19.02 2.13
C GLU A 4 -0.04 18.18 0.94
N ILE A 5 0.23 18.71 -0.24
CA ILE A 5 -0.09 18.10 -1.52
C ILE A 5 0.75 16.83 -1.53
N ARG A 6 0.19 15.74 -0.99
CA ARG A 6 0.74 14.40 -1.14
C ARG A 6 0.88 14.25 -2.65
N ALA A 7 2.12 14.30 -3.14
CA ALA A 7 2.37 14.14 -4.56
C ALA A 7 1.57 12.92 -5.02
N PRO A 8 0.77 13.02 -6.09
CA PRO A 8 -0.16 11.97 -6.47
C PRO A 8 0.63 10.66 -6.59
N LEU A 9 0.18 9.60 -5.92
CA LEU A 9 0.77 8.28 -6.12
C LEU A 9 0.68 7.95 -7.61
N ARG A 10 1.81 7.85 -8.29
CA ARG A 10 1.87 7.56 -9.73
C ARG A 10 2.68 6.30 -9.99
N GLY A 11 2.37 5.64 -11.11
CA GLY A 11 3.11 4.48 -11.59
C GLY A 11 3.14 3.32 -10.59
N LEU A 12 4.35 2.92 -10.20
CA LEU A 12 4.59 1.72 -9.38
C LEU A 12 3.98 1.82 -7.97
N GLN A 13 3.88 3.02 -7.40
CA GLN A 13 3.27 3.26 -6.08
C GLN A 13 1.79 2.93 -6.06
N LEU A 14 1.05 3.46 -7.03
CA LEU A 14 -0.38 3.18 -7.15
C LEU A 14 -0.63 1.70 -7.46
N LYS A 15 0.21 1.09 -8.31
CA LYS A 15 0.13 -0.35 -8.61
C LYS A 15 0.37 -1.20 -7.37
N ALA A 16 1.38 -0.90 -6.56
CA ALA A 16 1.67 -1.61 -5.33
C ALA A 16 0.54 -1.43 -4.29
N LEU A 17 0.00 -0.22 -4.14
CA LEU A 17 -1.10 0.05 -3.22
C LEU A 17 -2.39 -0.69 -3.64
N ARG A 18 -2.71 -0.71 -4.94
CA ARG A 18 -3.82 -1.51 -5.50
C ARG A 18 -3.58 -3.01 -5.28
N ALA A 19 -2.36 -3.50 -5.47
CA ALA A 19 -2.03 -4.89 -5.17
C ALA A 19 -2.30 -5.23 -3.69
N CYS A 20 -1.91 -4.36 -2.75
CA CYS A 20 -2.23 -4.54 -1.33
C CYS A 20 -3.73 -4.65 -1.06
N ALA A 21 -4.57 -3.94 -1.82
CA ALA A 21 -6.02 -4.04 -1.70
C ALA A 21 -6.60 -5.39 -2.18
N LEU A 22 -5.93 -6.04 -3.13
CA LEU A 22 -6.30 -7.38 -3.62
C LEU A 22 -5.91 -8.51 -2.66
N TYR A 23 -5.00 -8.25 -1.71
CA TYR A 23 -4.48 -9.24 -0.76
C TYR A 23 -4.73 -8.80 0.69
N PRO A 24 -5.99 -8.84 1.20
CA PRO A 24 -6.31 -8.45 2.58
C PRO A 24 -5.60 -9.30 3.65
N GLN A 25 -5.21 -10.53 3.31
CA GLN A 25 -4.40 -11.41 4.17
C GLN A 25 -2.93 -10.95 4.34
N GLY A 26 -2.53 -9.91 3.63
CA GLY A 26 -1.17 -9.36 3.64
C GLY A 26 -0.34 -9.83 2.44
N MET A 27 0.42 -8.90 1.88
CA MET A 27 1.38 -9.16 0.81
C MET A 27 2.74 -9.58 1.36
N ARG A 28 3.47 -10.41 0.61
CA ARG A 28 4.83 -10.81 0.99
C ARG A 28 5.75 -9.59 1.12
N HIS A 29 6.59 -9.55 2.16
CA HIS A 29 7.51 -8.42 2.38
C HIS A 29 8.42 -8.11 1.17
N GLY A 30 8.82 -9.13 0.41
CA GLY A 30 9.64 -8.96 -0.79
C GLY A 30 8.90 -8.43 -2.03
N ALA A 31 7.59 -8.22 -1.97
CA ALA A 31 6.83 -7.69 -3.09
C ALA A 31 6.93 -6.15 -3.16
N HIS A 32 7.17 -5.61 -4.36
CA HIS A 32 7.40 -4.17 -4.59
C HIS A 32 8.44 -3.56 -3.63
N PRO A 33 9.66 -4.15 -3.52
CA PRO A 33 10.61 -3.85 -2.45
C PRO A 33 11.09 -2.39 -2.43
N SER A 34 11.13 -1.74 -3.59
CA SER A 34 11.51 -0.32 -3.74
C SER A 34 10.39 0.66 -3.36
N VAL A 35 9.16 0.20 -3.22
CA VAL A 35 7.97 1.05 -3.15
C VAL A 35 7.25 0.90 -1.81
N MET A 36 7.20 -0.31 -1.25
CA MET A 36 6.54 -0.56 0.04
C MET A 36 7.09 0.27 1.21
N PRO A 37 8.41 0.52 1.35
CA PRO A 37 8.93 1.40 2.39
C PRO A 37 8.36 2.82 2.27
N VAL A 38 8.25 3.35 1.05
CA VAL A 38 7.68 4.69 0.80
C VAL A 38 6.19 4.71 1.16
N LEU A 39 5.43 3.68 0.76
CA LEU A 39 4.01 3.58 1.11
C LEU A 39 3.80 3.45 2.63
N ARG A 40 4.73 2.80 3.34
CA ARG A 40 4.72 2.69 4.80
C ARG A 40 5.00 4.03 5.44
N ASP A 41 6.00 4.77 4.96
CA ASP A 41 6.35 6.08 5.50
C ASP A 41 5.22 7.10 5.25
N LEU A 42 4.42 6.90 4.19
CA LEU A 42 3.18 7.63 3.91
C LEU A 42 1.97 7.15 4.75
N GLY A 43 2.12 6.11 5.57
CA GLY A 43 1.07 5.54 6.42
C GLY A 43 -0.01 4.76 5.67
N LEU A 44 0.24 4.38 4.42
CA LEU A 44 -0.74 3.72 3.54
C LEU A 44 -0.69 2.19 3.65
N VAL A 45 0.47 1.67 4.00
CA VAL A 45 0.67 0.26 4.34
C VAL A 45 1.44 0.16 5.65
N GLU A 46 1.40 -1.01 6.26
CA GLU A 46 2.18 -1.31 7.46
C GLU A 46 2.83 -2.68 7.35
N GLU A 47 4.00 -2.83 7.96
CA GLU A 47 4.66 -4.13 8.10
C GLU A 47 4.14 -4.79 9.38
N ARG A 48 3.63 -6.02 9.27
CA ARG A 48 3.31 -6.83 10.45
C ARG A 48 3.96 -8.19 10.35
N GLN A 49 4.45 -8.67 11.49
CA GLN A 49 4.96 -10.03 11.63
C GLN A 49 3.79 -10.97 11.93
N MET A 50 3.61 -12.00 11.11
CA MET A 50 2.58 -13.01 11.36
C MET A 50 3.06 -14.00 12.43
N ARG A 51 2.22 -14.26 13.45
CA ARG A 51 2.50 -15.29 14.46
C ARG A 51 2.27 -16.68 13.85
N GLY A 52 3.28 -17.55 13.91
CA GLY A 52 3.18 -18.97 13.53
C GLY A 52 4.04 -19.38 12.33
N GLN A 53 4.11 -18.57 11.28
CA GLN A 53 4.92 -18.87 10.09
C GLN A 53 6.28 -18.17 10.17
N ALA A 54 7.25 -18.80 10.86
CA ALA A 54 8.69 -18.48 10.80
C ALA A 54 9.09 -16.97 10.82
N GLY A 55 8.35 -16.12 11.52
CA GLY A 55 8.64 -14.67 11.56
C GLY A 55 8.47 -13.95 10.22
N LEU A 56 7.66 -14.49 9.30
CA LEU A 56 7.37 -13.85 8.02
C LEU A 56 6.70 -12.48 8.25
N LYS A 57 7.36 -11.46 7.73
CA LYS A 57 6.85 -10.10 7.62
C LYS A 57 5.97 -10.00 6.39
N LEU A 58 4.81 -9.37 6.54
CA LEU A 58 3.88 -9.08 5.45
C LEU A 58 3.49 -7.61 5.47
N TRP A 59 3.17 -7.08 4.30
CA TRP A 59 2.61 -5.76 4.10
C TRP A 59 1.09 -5.82 4.18
N PHE A 60 0.50 -4.96 5.00
CA PHE A 60 -0.94 -4.84 5.16
C PHE A 60 -1.41 -3.46 4.75
N LEU A 61 -2.56 -3.39 4.07
CA LEU A 61 -3.19 -2.12 3.72
C LEU A 61 -3.81 -1.48 4.97
N THR A 62 -3.44 -0.23 5.25
CA THR A 62 -4.02 0.52 6.37
C THR A 62 -5.38 1.11 6.00
N GLN A 63 -6.07 1.68 6.99
CA GLN A 63 -7.30 2.42 6.73
C GLN A 63 -7.05 3.65 5.84
N THR A 64 -5.98 4.40 6.12
CA THR A 64 -5.54 5.53 5.29
C THR A 64 -5.24 5.12 3.84
N GLY A 65 -4.63 3.94 3.64
CA GLY A 65 -4.39 3.40 2.30
C GLY A 65 -5.68 3.08 1.54
N ARG A 66 -6.71 2.57 2.23
CA ARG A 66 -8.03 2.32 1.65
C ARG A 66 -8.73 3.62 1.25
N GLU A 67 -8.72 4.61 2.13
CA GLU A 67 -9.32 5.93 1.88
C GLU A 67 -8.66 6.59 0.67
N MET A 68 -7.33 6.53 0.58
CA MET A 68 -6.60 7.05 -0.58
C MET A 68 -6.98 6.34 -1.89
N LEU A 69 -7.17 5.02 -1.87
CA LEU A 69 -7.64 4.29 -3.05
C LEU A 69 -9.09 4.66 -3.41
N ALA A 70 -9.93 4.97 -2.43
CA ALA A 70 -11.30 5.44 -2.66
C ALA A 70 -11.31 6.84 -3.29
N GLU A 71 -10.44 7.75 -2.84
CA GLU A 71 -10.32 9.11 -3.39
C GLU A 71 -9.75 9.12 -4.82
N ILE A 72 -8.74 8.28 -5.10
CA ILE A 72 -8.10 8.19 -6.42
C ILE A 72 -8.96 7.35 -7.39
N GLY A 73 -9.83 6.49 -6.87
CA GLY A 73 -10.54 5.47 -7.61
C GLY A 73 -9.73 4.18 -7.74
N ILE A 74 -10.41 3.05 -7.50
CA ILE A 74 -9.88 1.69 -7.71
C ILE A 74 -9.75 1.37 -9.22
N GLY A 75 -10.28 2.24 -10.09
CA GLY A 75 -10.41 2.05 -11.54
C GLY A 75 -9.10 2.01 -12.31
N GLU A 76 -9.00 1.02 -13.19
CA GLU A 76 -7.97 0.77 -14.19
C GLU A 76 -7.57 2.04 -14.97
N PRO A 77 -6.32 2.13 -15.49
CA PRO A 77 -6.01 3.14 -16.49
C PRO A 77 -7.01 2.96 -17.65
N LYS A 78 -7.78 4.01 -17.95
CA LYS A 78 -8.45 4.09 -19.25
C LYS A 78 -7.36 4.31 -20.28
N ASP A 79 -7.06 3.28 -21.05
CA ASP A 79 -6.56 3.42 -22.43
C ASP A 79 -7.59 4.20 -23.28
#